data_AF-A0A369Z5I3-F1
#
_entry.id   AF-A0A369Z5I3-F1
#
_cell.length_a   1.000
_cell.length_b   1.000
_cell.length_c   1.000
_cell.angle_alpha   90.00
_cell.angle_beta   90.00
_cell.angle_gamma   90.00
#
_symmetry.space_group_name_H-M   'P 1'
#
loop_
_entity.id
_entity.type
_entity.pdbx_description
1 polymer ?
#
loop_
_entity_poly.entity_id
_entity_poly.type
_entity_poly.pdbx_seq_one_letter_code
_entity_poly.pdbx_strand_id
1 'polypeptide(L)' 'MKCVDYGDIEYFLGIGRAKLRRMIQAGEFPDPIPSGQKEVRLFPLKSVTDWIQSKEAVRVKNNGTPPVHLRKN' A
#
# COMPACT_ATOMS: atom_id res chain seq x y z
N MET A 1 -6.75 16.78 2.06
CA MET A 1 -6.62 15.41 1.54
C MET A 1 -5.27 14.87 2.03
N LYS A 2 -5.23 13.72 2.72
CA LYS A 2 -3.95 13.14 3.20
C LYS A 2 -3.32 12.31 2.09
N CYS A 3 -2.06 12.59 1.78
CA CYS A 3 -1.27 11.86 0.79
C CYS A 3 -0.01 11.31 1.46
N VAL A 4 0.53 10.24 0.89
CA VAL A 4 1.79 9.61 1.30
C VAL A 4 2.73 9.56 0.11
N ASP A 5 4.02 9.60 0.36
CA ASP A 5 5.02 9.48 -0.69
C ASP A 5 5.56 8.05 -0.81
N TYR A 6 6.55 7.86 -1.69
CA TYR A 6 7.22 6.58 -1.86
C TYR A 6 7.85 6.07 -0.56
N GLY A 7 8.53 6.93 0.20
CA GLY A 7 9.25 6.55 1.42
C GLY A 7 8.30 6.08 2.51
N ASP A 8 7.17 6.77 2.67
CA ASP A 8 6.10 6.32 3.59
C ASP A 8 5.62 4.91 3.21
N ILE A 9 5.31 4.69 1.93
CA ILE A 9 4.80 3.40 1.45
C ILE A 9 5.85 2.30 1.60
N GLU A 10 7.11 2.59 1.29
CA GLU A 10 8.23 1.65 1.46
C GLU A 10 8.37 1.25 2.93
N TYR A 11 8.27 2.20 3.85
CA TYR A 11 8.31 1.95 5.29
C TYR A 11 7.11 1.11 5.76
N PHE A 12 5.89 1.46 5.34
CA PHE A 12 4.67 0.74 5.74
C PHE A 12 4.59 -0.68 5.19
N LEU A 13 5.00 -0.90 3.93
CA LEU A 13 4.92 -2.20 3.28
C LEU A 13 6.17 -3.05 3.49
N GLY A 14 7.27 -2.47 3.98
CA GLY A 14 8.56 -3.14 4.08
C GLY A 14 9.10 -3.60 2.71
N ILE A 15 8.76 -2.87 1.63
CA ILE A 15 9.22 -3.17 0.28
C ILE A 15 10.11 -2.04 -0.24
N GLY A 16 11.15 -2.37 -1.01
CA GLY A 16 11.98 -1.36 -1.65
C GLY A 16 11.30 -0.71 -2.87
N ARG A 17 11.75 0.52 -3.19
CA ARG A 17 11.24 1.35 -4.29
C ARG A 17 11.18 0.67 -5.65
N ALA A 18 12.14 -0.21 -5.94
CA ALA A 18 12.16 -0.98 -7.19
C ALA A 18 10.96 -1.92 -7.29
N LYS A 19 10.60 -2.60 -6.19
CA LYS A 19 9.43 -3.48 -6.13
C LYS A 19 8.14 -2.69 -6.25
N LEU A 20 8.02 -1.59 -5.51
CA LEU A 20 6.85 -0.70 -5.59
C LEU A 20 6.65 -0.15 -7.01
N ARG A 21 7.71 0.27 -7.70
CA ARG A 21 7.64 0.70 -9.10
C ARG A 21 7.14 -0.40 -10.04
N ARG A 22 7.60 -1.64 -9.88
CA ARG A 22 7.13 -2.78 -10.68
C ARG A 22 5.63 -3.05 -10.45
N MET A 23 5.17 -2.93 -9.21
CA MET A 23 3.75 -3.13 -8.88
C MET A 23 2.86 -2.06 -9.50
N ILE A 24 3.30 -0.79 -9.49
CA ILE A 24 2.60 0.29 -10.18
C ILE A 24 2.57 0.02 -11.70
N GLN A 25 3.69 -0.36 -12.30
CA GLN A 25 3.75 -0.70 -13.73
C GLN A 25 2.88 -1.90 -14.12
N ALA A 26 2.71 -2.85 -13.21
CA ALA A 26 1.84 -4.01 -13.40
C ALA A 26 0.34 -3.70 -13.18
N GLY A 27 -0.02 -2.47 -12.78
CA GLY A 27 -1.38 -2.11 -12.38
C GLY A 27 -1.82 -2.79 -11.08
N GLU A 28 -0.88 -3.36 -10.32
CA GLU A 28 -1.17 -4.04 -9.06
C GLU A 28 -1.27 -3.08 -7.89
N PHE A 29 -0.73 -1.86 -7.98
CA PHE A 29 -0.71 -0.87 -6.91
C PHE A 29 -1.35 0.46 -7.38
N PRO A 30 -1.97 1.26 -6.48
CA PRO A 30 -2.58 2.53 -6.86
C PRO A 30 -1.63 3.47 -7.61
N ASP A 31 -2.16 4.15 -8.62
CA ASP A 31 -1.40 5.16 -9.34
C ASP A 31 -1.15 6.41 -8.49
N PRO A 32 0.02 7.03 -8.64
CA PRO A 32 0.31 8.30 -8.00
C PRO A 32 -0.46 9.46 -8.64
N ILE A 33 -0.84 10.44 -7.82
CA ILE A 33 -1.38 11.72 -8.25
C ILE A 33 -0.23 12.61 -8.76
N PRO A 34 -0.44 13.38 -9.83
CA PRO A 34 0.50 14.42 -10.25
C PRO A 34 0.67 15.46 -9.13
N SER A 35 1.87 15.54 -8.55
CA SER A 35 2.18 16.46 -7.45
C SER A 35 2.70 17.84 -7.91
N GLY A 36 2.73 18.13 -9.21
CA GLY A 36 3.35 19.34 -9.78
C GLY A 36 4.88 19.40 -9.66
N GLN A 37 5.47 18.64 -8.74
CA GLN A 37 6.91 18.44 -8.58
C GLN A 37 7.32 17.17 -9.34
N LYS A 38 8.30 17.29 -10.25
CA LYS A 38 8.73 16.21 -11.17
C LYS A 38 9.11 14.89 -10.48
N GLU A 39 9.59 14.94 -9.25
CA GLU A 39 10.17 13.79 -8.55
C GLU A 39 9.35 13.28 -7.36
N VAL A 40 8.36 14.06 -6.92
CA VAL A 40 7.49 13.66 -5.81
C VAL A 40 6.23 13.05 -6.39
N ARG A 41 6.08 11.74 -6.19
CA ARG A 41 4.84 11.04 -6.51
C ARG A 41 4.07 10.85 -5.22
N LEU A 42 2.92 11.49 -5.15
CA LEU A 42 2.03 11.42 -4.00
C LEU A 42 0.94 10.40 -4.28
N PHE A 43 0.66 9.56 -3.31
CA PHE A 43 -0.41 8.59 -3.38
C PHE A 43 -1.51 9.00 -2.39
N PRO A 44 -2.79 8.93 -2.78
CA PRO A 44 -3.87 9.18 -1.84
C PRO A 44 -3.80 8.12 -0.73
N LEU A 45 -3.71 8.55 0.53
CA LEU A 45 -3.60 7.64 1.67
C LEU A 45 -4.74 6.61 1.65
N LYS A 46 -5.96 7.06 1.32
CA LYS A 46 -7.14 6.18 1.22
C LYS A 46 -6.93 5.05 0.21
N SER A 47 -6.43 5.34 -0.98
CA SER A 47 -6.20 4.32 -2.03
C SER A 47 -5.13 3.32 -1.62
N VAL A 48 -4.08 3.77 -0.94
CA VAL A 48 -3.04 2.89 -0.40
C VAL A 48 -3.63 1.98 0.68
N THR A 49 -4.38 2.53 1.64
CA THR A 49 -5.01 1.74 2.70
C THR A 49 -6.04 0.75 2.17
N ASP A 50 -6.89 1.16 1.22
CA ASP A 50 -7.90 0.29 0.57
C ASP A 50 -7.19 -0.88 -0.15
N TRP A 51 -6.06 -0.61 -0.80
CA TRP A 51 -5.24 -1.65 -1.42
C TRP A 51 -4.65 -2.64 -0.41
N ILE A 52 -4.06 -2.14 0.69
CA ILE A 52 -3.50 -2.98 1.76
C ILE A 52 -4.60 -3.89 2.31
N GLN A 53 -5.75 -3.33 2.66
CA GLN A 53 -6.89 -4.09 3.18
C GLN A 53 -7.38 -5.14 2.17
N SER A 54 -7.41 -4.82 0.88
CA SER A 54 -7.75 -5.78 -0.18
C SER A 54 -6.77 -6.96 -0.23
N LYS A 55 -5.46 -6.70 -0.14
CA LYS A 55 -4.43 -7.75 -0.12
C LYS A 55 -4.47 -8.58 1.16
N GLU A 56 -4.73 -7.98 2.32
CA GLU A 56 -4.94 -8.70 3.57
C GLU A 56 -6.19 -9.57 3.53
N ALA A 57 -7.30 -9.07 2.98
CA ALA A 57 -8.52 -9.85 2.79
C ALA A 57 -8.30 -11.07 1.87
N VAL A 58 -7.49 -10.93 0.82
CA VAL A 58 -7.08 -12.05 -0.05
C VAL A 58 -6.17 -13.04 0.68
N ARG A 59 -5.26 -12.55 1.54
CA ARG A 59 -4.41 -13.40 2.38
C ARG A 59 -5.25 -14.22 3.38
N VAL A 60 -6.25 -13.61 4.01
CA VAL A 60 -7.17 -14.29 4.94
C VAL A 60 -8.10 -15.28 4.23
N LYS A 61 -8.45 -15.04 2.96
CA LYS A 61 -9.24 -15.99 2.16
C LYS A 61 -8.43 -17.18 1.64
N ASN A 62 -7.13 -17.01 1.38
CA ASN A 62 -6.26 -18.09 0.88
C ASN A 62 -5.53 -18.87 2.00
N ASN A 63 -5.30 -18.25 3.15
CA ASN A 63 -4.89 -18.93 4.38
C ASN A 63 -6.11 -18.96 5.31
N GLY A 64 -6.79 -20.10 5.42
CA GLY A 64 -7.81 -20.36 6.44
C GLY A 64 -7.23 -20.37 7.86
N THR A 65 -6.65 -19.26 8.31
CA THR A 65 -6.13 -19.07 9.65
C THR A 65 -6.36 -17.63 10.05
N PRO A 66 -7.23 -17.35 11.04
CA PRO A 66 -7.48 -15.99 11.51
C PRO A 66 -6.19 -15.41 12.09
N PRO A 67 -5.95 -14.09 11.97
CA PRO A 67 -4.84 -13.47 12.67
C PRO A 67 -5.07 -13.60 14.19
N VAL A 68 -4.20 -14.39 14.79
CA VAL A 68 -3.98 -14.55 16.22
C VAL A 68 -3.89 -13.18 16.90
N HIS A 69 -4.81 -12.94 17.84
CA HIS A 69 -4.82 -11.95 18.93
C HIS A 69 -4.82 -10.44 18.60
N LEU A 70 -6.03 -9.86 18.47
CA LEU A 70 -6.31 -8.60 19.16
C LEU A 70 -6.67 -8.93 20.60
N ARG A 71 -5.73 -8.64 21.50
CA ARG A 71 -5.81 -8.82 22.96
C ARG A 71 -7.05 -8.12 23.51
N LYS A 72 -7.78 -8.81 24.40
CA LYS A 72 -8.76 -8.21 25.31
C LYS A 72 -8.17 -6.99 26.01
N ASN A 73 -8.91 -5.89 26.04
CA ASN A 73 -9.05 -5.08 27.24
C ASN A 73 -10.43 -4.43 27.25
#